data_AF-A0A183TGN4-F1
#
_entry.id   AF-A0A183TGN4-F1
#
_cell.length_a   1.000
_cell.length_b   1.000
_cell.length_c   1.000
_cell.angle_alpha   90.00
_cell.angle_beta   90.00
_cell.angle_gamma   90.00
#
_symmetry.space_group_name_H-M   'P 1'
#
loop_
_entity.id
_entity.type
_entity.pdbx_description
1 polymer ?
#
loop_
_entity_poly.entity_id
_entity_poly.type
_entity_poly.pdbx_seq_one_letter_code
_entity_poly.pdbx_strand_id
1 'polypeptide(L)'
;MCLSTLSSLISGLYLIAALYACTFVGIKLRDWGYARREARLNENREVRIALTPFLLAEQQRMYLKHLVRNQDYEKELMKDVPGWEVGHWHDCPVYHNPRDLWCEPSMQEYYAHQSKNIREKHLCAHLEY
;
A
#
# COMPACT_ATOMS: atom_id res chain seq x y z
N MET A 1 51.80 38.22 -34.29
CA MET A 1 50.74 37.22 -34.52
C MET A 1 50.88 35.95 -33.67
N CYS A 2 52.07 35.54 -33.20
CA CYS A 2 52.24 34.28 -32.44
C CYS A 2 51.88 34.38 -30.93
N LEU A 3 52.08 35.55 -30.30
CA LEU A 3 51.74 35.77 -28.87
C LEU A 3 50.22 35.83 -28.61
N SER A 4 49.44 36.34 -29.55
CA SER A 4 47.98 36.45 -29.44
C SER A 4 47.26 35.11 -29.61
N THR A 5 47.84 34.18 -30.37
CA THR A 5 47.29 32.82 -30.54
C THR A 5 47.62 31.93 -29.34
N LEU A 6 48.77 32.15 -28.70
CA LEU A 6 49.16 31.46 -27.47
C LEU A 6 48.23 31.82 -26.29
N SER A 7 47.91 33.11 -26.12
CA SER A 7 47.00 33.56 -25.05
C SER A 7 45.56 33.05 -25.25
N SER A 8 45.08 32.93 -26.50
CA SER A 8 43.78 32.33 -26.80
C SER A 8 43.71 30.81 -26.57
N LEU A 9 44.83 30.10 -26.70
CA LEU A 9 44.93 28.68 -26.38
C LEU A 9 44.93 28.46 -24.85
N ILE A 10 45.65 29.30 -24.13
CA ILE A 10 45.69 29.30 -22.67
C ILE A 10 44.30 29.61 -22.09
N SER A 11 43.55 30.56 -22.65
CA SER A 11 42.16 30.84 -22.24
C SER A 11 41.21 29.67 -22.52
N GLY A 12 41.39 28.94 -23.64
CA GLY A 12 40.65 27.73 -23.93
C GLY A 12 40.87 26.60 -22.92
N LEU A 13 42.12 26.39 -22.47
CA LEU A 13 42.45 25.39 -21.44
C LEU A 13 41.81 25.72 -20.09
N TYR A 14 41.76 27.00 -19.70
CA TYR A 14 41.06 27.43 -18.48
C TYR A 14 39.56 27.15 -18.53
N LEU A 15 38.90 27.33 -19.68
CA LEU A 15 37.48 27.01 -19.83
C LEU A 15 37.21 25.52 -19.66
N ILE A 16 38.05 24.67 -20.26
CA ILE A 16 37.95 23.21 -20.14
C ILE A 16 38.15 22.80 -18.67
N ALA A 17 39.20 23.32 -18.02
CA ALA A 17 39.47 23.05 -16.61
C ALA A 17 38.32 23.52 -15.70
N ALA A 18 37.75 24.70 -15.95
CA ALA A 18 36.61 25.22 -15.19
C ALA A 18 35.36 24.36 -15.39
N LEU A 19 35.11 23.86 -16.60
CA LEU A 19 33.97 22.97 -16.88
C LEU A 19 34.13 21.64 -16.13
N TYR A 20 35.32 21.02 -16.16
CA TYR A 20 35.59 19.80 -15.40
C TYR A 20 35.52 20.01 -13.88
N ALA A 21 35.98 21.15 -13.37
CA ALA A 21 35.86 21.47 -11.96
C ALA A 21 34.39 21.64 -11.54
N CYS A 22 33.60 22.36 -12.34
CA CYS A 22 32.18 22.58 -12.09
C CYS A 22 31.39 21.27 -12.11
N THR A 23 31.63 20.39 -13.10
CA THR A 23 30.97 19.08 -13.16
C THR A 23 31.37 18.19 -11.99
N PHE A 24 32.65 18.17 -11.61
CA PHE A 24 33.12 17.39 -10.46
C PHE A 24 32.45 17.84 -9.15
N VAL A 25 32.39 19.15 -8.89
CA VAL A 25 31.70 19.70 -7.71
C VAL A 25 30.21 19.40 -7.76
N GLY A 26 29.57 19.56 -8.92
CA GLY A 26 28.16 19.24 -9.12
C GLY A 26 27.83 17.77 -8.81
N ILE A 27 28.67 16.84 -9.26
CA ILE A 27 28.54 15.40 -8.95
C ILE A 27 28.63 15.16 -7.44
N LYS A 28 29.63 15.74 -6.76
CA LYS A 28 29.78 15.58 -5.31
C LYS A 28 28.61 16.14 -4.51
N LEU A 29 28.09 17.31 -4.88
CA LEU A 29 26.90 17.89 -4.25
C LEU A 29 25.65 17.04 -4.49
N ARG A 30 25.48 16.53 -5.71
CA ARG A 30 24.38 15.61 -6.05
C ARG A 30 24.45 14.33 -5.23
N ASP A 31 25.62 13.71 -5.14
CA ASP A 31 25.81 12.45 -4.40
C ASP A 31 25.56 12.66 -2.91
N TRP A 32 25.99 13.79 -2.33
CA TRP A 32 25.65 14.18 -0.95
C TRP A 32 24.14 14.38 -0.75
N GLY A 33 23.48 15.06 -1.69
CA GLY A 33 22.03 15.25 -1.67
C GLY A 33 21.27 13.94 -1.79
N TYR A 34 21.74 13.02 -2.63
CA TYR A 34 21.18 11.68 -2.81
C TYR A 34 21.31 10.85 -1.53
N ALA A 35 22.51 10.79 -0.93
CA ALA A 35 22.73 10.07 0.32
C ALA A 35 21.83 10.58 1.44
N ARG A 36 21.64 11.90 1.55
CA ARG A 36 20.73 12.50 2.54
C ARG A 36 19.26 12.17 2.27
N ARG A 37 18.85 12.13 0.99
CA ARG A 37 17.49 11.72 0.62
C ARG A 37 17.25 10.25 0.93
N GLU A 38 18.21 9.38 0.63
CA GLU A 38 18.09 7.96 0.89
C GLU A 38 18.01 7.67 2.39
N ALA A 39 18.81 8.37 3.21
CA ALA A 39 18.71 8.27 4.67
C ALA A 39 17.30 8.59 5.19
N ARG A 40 16.67 9.67 4.70
CA ARG A 40 15.27 10.02 5.05
C ARG A 40 14.25 9.02 4.54
N LEU A 41 14.48 8.45 3.35
CA LEU A 41 13.60 7.41 2.82
C LEU A 41 13.70 6.13 3.65
N ASN A 42 14.90 5.78 4.11
CA ASN A 42 15.10 4.65 4.98
C ASN A 42 14.40 4.85 6.33
N GLU A 43 14.57 6.02 6.96
CA GLU A 43 13.85 6.39 8.18
C GLU A 43 12.32 6.26 7.99
N ASN A 44 11.78 6.78 6.88
CA ASN A 44 10.36 6.64 6.56
C ASN A 44 9.92 5.18 6.35
N ARG A 45 10.77 4.31 5.82
CA ARG A 45 10.48 2.87 5.68
C ARG A 45 10.49 2.18 7.04
N GLU A 46 11.46 2.47 7.87
CA GLU A 46 11.56 1.94 9.24
C GLU A 46 10.34 2.33 10.07
N VAL A 47 9.90 3.59 9.99
CA VAL A 47 8.67 4.04 10.65
C VAL A 47 7.45 3.27 10.15
N ARG A 48 7.32 3.04 8.84
CA ARG A 48 6.21 2.24 8.30
C ARG A 48 6.25 0.81 8.82
N ILE A 49 7.42 0.16 8.82
CA ILE A 49 7.59 -1.21 9.33
C ILE A 49 7.26 -1.29 10.82
N ALA A 50 7.61 -0.27 11.61
CA ALA A 50 7.26 -0.21 13.03
C ALA A 50 5.76 -0.05 13.26
N LEU A 51 5.05 0.68 12.38
CA LEU A 51 3.61 0.93 12.50
C LEU A 51 2.73 -0.14 11.86
N THR A 52 3.22 -0.87 10.85
CA THR A 52 2.43 -1.89 10.14
C THR A 52 1.77 -2.94 11.04
N PRO A 53 2.38 -3.49 12.10
CA PRO A 53 1.70 -4.49 12.93
C PRO A 53 0.49 -3.90 13.67
N PHE A 54 0.53 -2.63 14.07
CA PHE A 54 -0.59 -1.97 14.74
C PHE A 54 -1.74 -1.73 13.78
N LEU A 55 -1.45 -1.16 12.60
CA LEU A 55 -2.45 -0.89 11.57
C LEU A 55 -3.12 -2.19 11.09
N LEU A 56 -2.33 -3.24 10.89
CA LEU A 56 -2.84 -4.56 10.51
C LEU A 56 -3.71 -5.13 11.62
N ALA A 57 -3.29 -5.07 12.88
CA ALA A 57 -4.11 -5.54 14.00
C ALA A 57 -5.42 -4.76 14.14
N GLU A 58 -5.41 -3.44 13.94
CA GLU A 58 -6.62 -2.62 13.94
C GLU A 58 -7.57 -2.99 12.80
N GLN A 59 -7.05 -3.15 11.58
CA GLN A 59 -7.81 -3.58 10.42
C GLN A 59 -8.43 -4.95 10.65
N GLN A 60 -7.66 -5.93 11.14
CA GLN A 60 -8.15 -7.29 11.43
C GLN A 60 -9.25 -7.28 12.50
N ARG A 61 -9.10 -6.46 13.56
CA ARG A 61 -10.16 -6.29 14.57
C ARG A 61 -11.42 -5.68 13.99
N MET A 62 -11.31 -4.66 13.14
CA MET A 62 -12.46 -4.04 12.48
C MET A 62 -13.19 -5.04 11.58
N TYR A 63 -12.42 -5.82 10.81
CA TYR A 63 -12.90 -6.84 9.90
C TYR A 63 -13.69 -7.94 10.63
N LEU A 64 -13.10 -8.55 11.66
CA LEU A 64 -13.76 -9.61 12.44
C LEU A 64 -15.02 -9.09 13.16
N LYS A 65 -14.97 -7.87 13.71
CA LYS A 65 -16.16 -7.25 14.32
C LYS A 65 -17.30 -7.06 13.32
N HIS A 66 -16.98 -6.76 12.06
CA HIS A 66 -17.99 -6.64 11.03
C HIS A 66 -18.62 -7.99 10.68
N LEU A 67 -17.81 -9.05 10.58
CA LEU A 67 -18.31 -10.41 10.34
C LEU A 67 -19.22 -10.90 11.47
N VAL A 68 -18.85 -10.67 12.73
CA VAL A 68 -19.73 -10.99 13.89
C VAL A 68 -21.06 -10.23 13.78
N ARG A 69 -21.02 -8.95 13.39
CA ARG A 69 -22.25 -8.18 13.19
C ARG A 69 -23.12 -8.75 12.06
N ASN A 70 -22.53 -9.20 10.95
CA ASN A 70 -23.28 -9.84 9.87
C ASN A 70 -23.91 -11.16 10.33
N GLN A 71 -23.20 -11.94 11.13
CA GLN A 71 -23.72 -13.16 11.76
C GLN A 71 -24.90 -12.87 12.71
N ASP A 72 -24.79 -11.82 13.52
CA ASP A 72 -25.88 -11.38 14.41
C ASP A 72 -27.12 -10.95 13.61
N TYR A 73 -26.92 -10.23 12.49
CA TYR A 73 -28.00 -9.87 11.58
C TYR A 73 -28.65 -11.08 10.91
N GLU A 74 -27.87 -12.06 10.47
CA GLU A 74 -28.40 -13.32 9.91
C GLU A 74 -29.25 -14.05 10.95
N LYS A 75 -28.78 -14.14 12.20
CA LYS A 75 -29.50 -14.77 13.30
C LYS A 75 -30.83 -14.07 13.58
N GLU A 76 -30.86 -12.75 13.56
CA GLU A 76 -32.08 -11.97 13.75
C GLU A 76 -33.05 -12.12 12.57
N LEU A 77 -32.53 -12.11 11.34
CA LEU A 77 -33.31 -12.19 10.10
C LEU A 77 -33.92 -13.59 9.90
N MET A 78 -33.19 -14.65 10.25
CA MET A 78 -33.58 -16.04 9.96
C MET A 78 -34.22 -16.77 11.16
N LYS A 79 -34.48 -16.07 12.27
CA LYS A 79 -35.04 -16.65 13.50
C LYS A 79 -36.37 -17.41 13.31
N ASP A 80 -37.17 -16.99 12.33
CA ASP A 80 -38.52 -17.51 12.10
C ASP A 80 -38.53 -18.72 11.14
N VAL A 81 -37.38 -19.08 10.56
CA VAL A 81 -37.26 -20.20 9.61
C VAL A 81 -36.91 -21.48 10.37
N PRO A 82 -37.77 -22.52 10.34
CA PRO A 82 -37.52 -23.76 11.08
C PRO A 82 -36.32 -24.50 10.48
N GLY A 83 -35.39 -24.91 11.35
CA GLY A 83 -34.19 -25.67 10.95
C GLY A 83 -33.07 -24.83 10.34
N TRP A 84 -33.13 -23.50 10.38
CA TRP A 84 -32.02 -22.66 9.91
C TRP A 84 -30.87 -22.63 10.93
N GLU A 85 -29.68 -23.04 10.47
CA GLU A 85 -28.44 -22.88 11.22
C GLU A 85 -27.62 -21.72 10.63
N VAL A 86 -27.17 -20.82 11.49
CA VAL A 86 -26.41 -19.63 11.06
C VAL A 86 -25.09 -20.06 10.40
N GLY A 87 -24.74 -19.46 9.26
CA GLY A 87 -23.53 -19.83 8.51
C GLY A 87 -23.65 -21.12 7.69
N HIS A 88 -24.86 -21.66 7.56
CA HIS A 88 -25.18 -22.76 6.65
C HIS A 88 -26.05 -22.26 5.51
N TRP A 89 -25.84 -22.84 4.33
CA TRP A 89 -26.76 -22.77 3.22
C TRP A 89 -27.68 -23.98 3.25
N HIS A 90 -28.84 -23.84 3.91
CA HIS A 90 -29.74 -24.96 4.19
C HIS A 90 -29.00 -26.12 4.88
N ASP A 91 -28.93 -27.29 4.25
CA ASP A 91 -28.29 -28.49 4.82
C ASP A 91 -26.77 -28.55 4.60
N CYS A 92 -26.19 -27.58 3.88
CA CYS A 92 -24.77 -27.56 3.53
C CYS A 92 -24.06 -26.37 4.21
N PRO A 93 -22.83 -26.52 4.70
CA PRO A 93 -22.05 -25.37 5.17
C PRO A 93 -21.75 -24.42 4.00
N VAL A 94 -21.66 -23.11 4.28
CA VAL A 94 -21.36 -22.09 3.26
C VAL A 94 -19.98 -22.32 2.62
N TYR A 95 -18.99 -22.75 3.40
CA TYR A 95 -17.64 -23.06 2.88
C TYR A 95 -17.32 -24.55 3.01
N HIS A 96 -16.69 -25.10 1.97
CA HIS A 96 -16.10 -26.43 2.02
C HIS A 96 -14.73 -26.38 2.72
N ASN A 97 -14.69 -26.73 4.00
CA ASN A 97 -13.47 -26.63 4.82
C ASN A 97 -13.17 -27.92 5.60
N PRO A 98 -12.61 -28.95 4.96
CA PRO A 98 -12.29 -30.21 5.63
C PRO A 98 -11.12 -30.12 6.61
N ARG A 99 -10.36 -29.01 6.60
CA ARG A 99 -9.16 -28.80 7.43
C ARG A 99 -9.36 -27.83 8.58
N ASP A 100 -10.58 -27.30 8.75
CA ASP A 100 -10.93 -26.30 9.75
C ASP A 100 -9.99 -25.07 9.75
N LEU A 101 -9.60 -24.63 8.55
CA LEU A 101 -8.77 -23.43 8.35
C LEU A 101 -9.63 -22.17 8.26
N TRP A 102 -9.03 -20.99 8.44
CA TRP A 102 -9.74 -19.75 8.16
C TRP A 102 -10.12 -19.68 6.66
N CYS A 103 -11.42 -19.53 6.38
CA CYS A 103 -11.93 -19.24 5.05
C CYS A 103 -12.25 -17.75 4.96
N GLU A 104 -11.61 -17.06 4.02
CA GLU A 104 -11.88 -15.63 3.83
C GLU A 104 -13.22 -15.46 3.09
N PRO A 105 -14.21 -14.76 3.70
CA PRO A 105 -15.49 -14.51 3.06
C PRO A 105 -15.34 -13.63 1.82
N SER A 106 -16.26 -13.78 0.88
CA SER A 106 -16.27 -12.94 -0.32
C SER A 106 -16.57 -11.48 0.05
N MET A 107 -16.12 -10.54 -0.78
CA MET A 107 -16.38 -9.11 -0.54
C MET A 107 -17.90 -8.81 -0.54
N GLN A 108 -18.66 -9.55 -1.33
CA GLN A 108 -20.11 -9.46 -1.41
C GLN A 108 -20.78 -9.89 -0.10
N GLU A 109 -20.28 -10.94 0.55
CA GLU A 109 -20.71 -11.40 1.87
C GLU A 109 -20.35 -10.39 2.96
N TYR A 110 -19.12 -9.85 2.91
CA TYR A 110 -18.68 -8.85 3.87
C TYR A 110 -19.56 -7.58 3.83
N TYR A 111 -19.92 -7.11 2.63
CA TYR A 111 -20.74 -5.91 2.43
C TYR A 111 -22.25 -6.19 2.23
N ALA A 112 -22.74 -7.38 2.58
CA ALA A 112 -24.11 -7.83 2.26
C ALA A 112 -25.20 -6.88 2.77
N HIS A 113 -25.04 -6.36 3.99
CA HIS A 113 -26.05 -5.53 4.68
C HIS A 113 -25.89 -4.01 4.44
N GLN A 114 -24.98 -3.59 3.55
CA GLN A 114 -24.83 -2.18 3.21
C GLN A 114 -25.79 -1.75 2.10
N SER A 115 -26.05 -0.44 1.99
CA SER A 115 -26.86 0.09 0.89
C SER A 115 -26.15 -0.15 -0.44
N LYS A 116 -26.94 -0.43 -1.50
CA LYS A 116 -26.41 -0.81 -2.82
C LYS A 116 -25.35 0.17 -3.34
N ASN A 117 -25.62 1.48 -3.27
CA ASN A 117 -24.70 2.52 -3.75
C ASN A 117 -23.37 2.55 -2.97
N ILE A 118 -23.39 2.27 -1.67
CA ILE A 118 -22.19 2.26 -0.83
C ILE A 118 -21.40 0.99 -1.11
N ARG A 119 -22.08 -0.16 -1.16
CA ARG A 119 -21.49 -1.45 -1.50
C ARG A 119 -20.79 -1.42 -2.85
N GLU A 120 -21.42 -0.89 -3.89
CA GLU A 120 -20.82 -0.80 -5.23
C GLU A 120 -19.55 0.04 -5.25
N LYS A 121 -19.51 1.15 -4.49
CA LYS A 121 -18.29 1.96 -4.34
C LYS A 121 -17.17 1.18 -3.67
N HIS A 122 -17.47 0.43 -2.60
CA HIS A 122 -16.47 -0.41 -1.93
C HIS A 122 -15.95 -1.52 -2.85
N LEU A 123 -16.86 -2.21 -3.56
CA LEU A 123 -16.48 -3.27 -4.51
C LEU A 123 -15.60 -2.73 -5.64
N CYS A 124 -15.96 -1.57 -6.21
CA CYS A 124 -15.16 -0.91 -7.26
C CYS A 124 -13.74 -0.61 -6.76
N ALA A 125 -13.63 -0.01 -5.57
CA ALA A 125 -12.33 0.36 -4.99
C ALA A 125 -11.42 -0.86 -4.71
N HIS A 126 -12.00 -2.01 -4.35
CA HIS A 126 -11.22 -3.24 -4.11
C HIS A 126 -10.85 -4.00 -5.39
N LEU A 127 -11.65 -3.89 -6.46
CA LEU A 127 -11.38 -4.54 -7.75
C LEU A 127 -10.38 -3.77 -8.63
N GLU A 128 -10.21 -2.47 -8.38
CA GLU A 128 -9.28 -1.61 -9.13
C GLU A 128 -7.80 -1.75 -8.73
N TYR A 129 -7.50 -2.50 -7.66
CA TYR A 129 -6.16 -2.79 -7.17
C TYR A 129 -5.65 -4.17 -7.61
#